data_AF-A0A511R4D2-F1
#
_entry.id   AF-A0A511R4D2-F1
#
_cell.length_a   1.000
_cell.length_b   1.000
_cell.length_c   1.000
_cell.angle_alpha   90.00
_cell.angle_beta   90.00
_cell.angle_gamma   90.00
#
_symmetry.space_group_name_H-M   'P 1'
#
loop_
_entity.id
_entity.type
_entity.pdbx_description
1 polymer ?
#
loop_
_entity_poly.entity_id
_entity_poly.type
_entity_poly.pdbx_seq_one_letter_code
_entity_poly.pdbx_strand_id
1 'polypeptide(L)'
;MKQLLLIGMILAIGTMALARDWFVSSKRGSGREGTVQAPVKDLGNVVDLLAAGDRVFIAEGSYVGRGENGSDEITVPVEIYGGWSDDFSERDPWGKYKTILTGSRTSQNFAITPRLSIKTDKFSTNVKPVAHKVVVEGIIIDHGPRNTYTDDKELRIKRKAAANSLFSPDTNAMAITTGQQGEVVIQANIVINAAASQGAFAFFPGRGGKVLVKNNAAINNTGFGFHLSRSFNSTNAAEQPTYTFENNMAAFTEKYDPFSQTQGGSAIKLEANVKYTLTNNIFALSDFYGIDNAANAKGIVLRDNLFFGNVVADYLEFNTKMKVSALADEARGIADGKGNLLQQANLKVSQRWASAYMARNVIDRNVAEAKVSAPNTGANQLRSILGLNVQGSSLAADSEVWLPRMSLEDALSVIGRYGDKFGPFIPAPSKR
;
A
#
# COMPACT_ATOMS: atom_id res chain seq x y z
N MET A 1 53.89 -1.63 47.82
CA MET A 1 53.03 -0.45 47.59
C MET A 1 52.50 -0.54 46.17
N LYS A 2 51.17 -0.65 46.03
CA LYS A 2 50.46 -1.02 44.79
C LYS A 2 50.41 0.17 43.82
N GLN A 3 50.71 -0.08 42.55
CA GLN A 3 50.53 0.84 41.44
C GLN A 3 49.03 1.15 41.23
N LEU A 4 48.70 2.44 41.15
CA LEU A 4 47.38 2.94 40.77
C LEU A 4 47.30 2.95 39.23
N LEU A 5 46.40 2.13 38.66
CA LEU A 5 46.01 2.22 37.25
C LEU A 5 44.74 3.07 37.17
N LEU A 6 44.85 4.24 36.55
CA LEU A 6 43.74 5.14 36.26
C LEU A 6 43.11 4.73 34.91
N ILE A 7 41.95 4.07 34.95
CA ILE A 7 41.17 3.76 33.74
C ILE A 7 40.31 4.99 33.42
N GLY A 8 40.69 5.72 32.38
CA GLY A 8 39.89 6.79 31.80
C GLY A 8 38.70 6.21 31.03
N MET A 9 37.50 6.39 31.58
CA MET A 9 36.24 6.04 30.91
C MET A 9 35.89 7.16 29.92
N ILE A 10 36.17 6.95 28.63
CA ILE A 10 35.73 7.85 27.56
C ILE A 10 34.22 7.65 27.39
N LEU A 11 33.44 8.58 27.97
CA LEU A 11 32.00 8.66 27.76
C LEU A 11 31.75 9.24 26.36
N ALA A 12 31.51 8.37 25.38
CA ALA A 12 31.04 8.80 24.07
C ALA A 12 29.59 9.31 24.19
N ILE A 13 29.44 10.61 24.46
CA ILE A 13 28.16 11.30 24.34
C ILE A 13 27.85 11.36 22.84
N GLY A 14 27.07 10.39 22.35
CA GLY A 14 26.51 10.46 21.01
C GLY A 14 25.63 11.70 20.93
N THR A 15 26.02 12.66 20.10
CA THR A 15 25.16 13.81 19.77
C THR A 15 23.90 13.26 19.11
N MET A 16 22.77 13.31 19.81
CA MET A 16 21.48 13.29 19.13
C MET A 16 21.48 14.53 18.24
N ALA A 17 21.62 14.34 16.93
CA ALA A 17 21.34 15.42 15.99
C ALA A 17 19.92 15.92 16.30
N LEU A 18 19.79 17.22 16.56
CA LEU A 18 18.49 17.83 16.81
C LEU A 18 17.63 17.63 15.57
N ALA A 19 16.43 17.08 15.76
CA ALA A 19 15.43 16.93 14.71
C ALA A 19 15.26 18.26 13.96
N ARG A 20 15.37 18.21 12.64
CA ARG A 20 15.33 19.37 11.75
C ARG A 20 14.09 19.35 10.85
N ASP A 21 13.61 20.54 10.50
CA ASP A 21 12.61 20.73 9.45
C ASP A 21 13.27 20.85 8.07
N TRP A 22 12.74 20.09 7.12
CA TRP A 22 13.07 20.11 5.70
C TRP A 22 11.87 20.60 4.90
N PHE A 23 12.12 21.47 3.92
CA PHE A 23 11.08 22.00 3.04
C PHE A 23 11.36 21.59 1.60
N VAL A 24 10.35 21.02 0.94
CA VAL A 24 10.42 20.49 -0.42
C VAL A 24 9.39 21.21 -1.30
N SER A 25 9.83 21.78 -2.42
CA SER A 25 8.96 22.41 -3.41
C SER A 25 9.47 22.10 -4.81
N SER A 26 8.62 21.48 -5.64
CA SER A 26 8.92 21.22 -7.05
C SER A 26 9.08 22.49 -7.88
N LYS A 27 8.43 23.59 -7.46
CA LYS A 27 8.34 24.85 -8.20
C LYS A 27 9.51 25.81 -7.91
N ARG A 28 9.89 25.96 -6.65
CA ARG A 28 10.96 26.89 -6.22
C ARG A 28 12.22 26.20 -5.74
N GLY A 29 12.15 24.88 -5.55
CA GLY A 29 13.23 24.16 -4.89
C GLY A 29 14.47 24.03 -5.76
N SER A 30 15.62 24.15 -5.11
CA SER A 30 16.95 23.98 -5.70
C SER A 30 17.97 23.62 -4.63
N GLY A 31 19.13 23.11 -5.04
CA GLY A 31 20.18 22.74 -4.10
C GLY A 31 19.74 21.69 -3.07
N ARG A 32 20.36 21.73 -1.89
CA ARG A 32 20.18 20.76 -0.80
C ARG A 32 20.04 21.40 0.58
N GLU A 33 19.71 22.69 0.64
CA GLU A 33 19.56 23.42 1.90
C GLU A 33 18.30 23.00 2.64
N GLY A 34 17.13 23.06 2.02
CA GLY A 34 15.88 22.57 2.59
C GLY A 34 15.30 23.49 3.67
N THR A 35 15.41 24.81 3.51
CA THR A 35 14.74 25.82 4.34
C THR A 35 13.48 26.33 3.63
N VAL A 36 12.62 27.11 4.29
CA VAL A 36 11.45 27.71 3.65
C VAL A 36 11.85 28.63 2.48
N GLN A 37 12.94 29.39 2.67
CA GLN A 37 13.49 30.33 1.69
C GLN A 37 14.22 29.60 0.55
N ALA A 38 14.94 28.52 0.86
CA ALA A 38 15.66 27.68 -0.09
C ALA A 38 15.20 26.21 0.04
N PRO A 39 13.96 25.88 -0.39
CA PRO A 39 13.46 24.52 -0.33
C PRO A 39 14.24 23.63 -1.30
N VAL A 40 14.25 22.33 -1.05
CA VAL A 40 14.81 21.37 -2.01
C VAL A 40 13.80 21.01 -3.07
N LYS A 41 14.27 20.66 -4.27
CA LYS A 41 13.39 20.41 -5.42
C LYS A 41 12.54 19.14 -5.29
N ASP A 42 13.10 18.10 -4.67
CA ASP A 42 12.50 16.78 -4.56
C ASP A 42 13.02 16.09 -3.29
N LEU A 43 12.17 15.27 -2.65
CA LEU A 43 12.53 14.49 -1.47
C LEU A 43 13.78 13.65 -1.71
N GLY A 44 13.89 13.03 -2.88
CA GLY A 44 15.02 12.19 -3.28
C GLY A 44 16.38 12.89 -3.25
N ASN A 45 16.42 14.23 -3.25
CA ASN A 45 17.66 15.01 -3.19
C ASN A 45 18.25 15.11 -1.77
N VAL A 46 17.49 14.77 -0.75
CA VAL A 46 17.88 14.91 0.66
C VAL A 46 17.72 13.65 1.48
N VAL A 47 17.25 12.53 0.91
CA VAL A 47 17.07 11.26 1.66
C VAL A 47 18.32 10.79 2.41
N ASP A 48 19.51 11.07 1.86
CA ASP A 48 20.82 10.77 2.45
C ASP A 48 21.29 11.79 3.50
N LEU A 49 20.59 12.91 3.65
CA LEU A 49 20.84 13.94 4.66
C LEU A 49 19.86 13.86 5.84
N LEU A 50 18.77 13.11 5.71
CA LEU A 50 17.78 12.96 6.76
C LEU A 50 18.38 12.28 7.99
N ALA A 51 18.05 12.80 9.17
CA ALA A 51 18.35 12.22 10.45
C ALA A 51 17.08 11.70 11.14
N ALA A 52 17.27 10.83 12.13
CA ALA A 52 16.18 10.32 12.95
C ALA A 52 15.45 11.46 13.67
N GLY A 53 14.13 11.53 13.49
CA GLY A 53 13.27 12.57 14.07
C GLY A 53 13.04 13.78 13.16
N ASP A 54 13.70 13.87 12.00
CA ASP A 54 13.49 14.96 11.06
C ASP A 54 12.04 15.01 10.55
N ARG A 55 11.58 16.22 10.25
CA ARG A 55 10.25 16.49 9.67
C ARG A 55 10.41 17.06 8.28
N VAL A 56 9.69 16.50 7.31
CA VAL A 56 9.73 16.92 5.91
C VAL A 56 8.37 17.48 5.50
N PHE A 57 8.32 18.75 5.16
CA PHE A 57 7.14 19.45 4.66
C PHE A 57 7.24 19.55 3.14
N ILE A 58 6.26 19.02 2.43
CA ILE A 58 6.25 18.96 0.97
C ILE A 58 5.10 19.81 0.44
N ALA A 59 5.44 20.78 -0.40
CA ALA A 59 4.49 21.64 -1.06
C ALA A 59 3.71 20.88 -2.16
N GLU A 60 2.65 21.51 -2.63
CA GLU A 60 1.87 21.11 -3.78
C GLU A 60 2.76 20.86 -5.01
N GLY A 61 2.31 19.95 -5.87
CA GLY A 61 2.99 19.61 -7.12
C GLY A 61 3.26 18.13 -7.30
N SER A 62 3.91 17.82 -8.43
CA SER A 62 4.24 16.46 -8.84
C SER A 62 5.73 16.19 -8.70
N TYR A 63 6.08 15.13 -7.98
CA TYR A 63 7.45 14.77 -7.62
C TYR A 63 7.81 13.43 -8.22
N VAL A 64 8.80 13.43 -9.12
CA VAL A 64 9.22 12.25 -9.89
C VAL A 64 10.42 11.53 -9.28
N GLY A 65 10.91 11.97 -8.13
CA GLY A 65 12.10 11.43 -7.49
C GLY A 65 13.38 12.00 -8.09
N ARG A 66 14.50 11.82 -7.40
CA ARG A 66 15.81 12.33 -7.84
C ARG A 66 16.19 11.72 -9.19
N GLY A 67 16.45 12.59 -10.18
CA GLY A 67 16.80 12.17 -11.53
C GLY A 67 15.68 11.43 -12.25
N GLU A 68 14.43 11.66 -11.87
CA GLU A 68 13.24 10.98 -12.41
C GLU A 68 13.26 9.46 -12.18
N ASN A 69 13.87 9.01 -11.08
CA ASN A 69 13.96 7.59 -10.76
C ASN A 69 12.61 6.99 -10.29
N GLY A 70 11.64 7.81 -9.89
CA GLY A 70 10.33 7.38 -9.42
C GLY A 70 10.37 6.62 -8.09
N SER A 71 11.39 6.81 -7.24
CA SER A 71 11.53 6.11 -5.96
C SER A 71 12.35 6.89 -4.94
N ASP A 72 11.83 6.99 -3.71
CA ASP A 72 12.54 7.52 -2.55
C ASP A 72 12.62 6.45 -1.45
N GLU A 73 13.84 6.09 -1.06
CA GLU A 73 14.11 5.16 0.06
C GLU A 73 14.78 5.92 1.21
N ILE A 74 14.16 5.85 2.39
CA ILE A 74 14.62 6.48 3.63
C ILE A 74 14.94 5.39 4.64
N THR A 75 16.08 5.50 5.32
CA THR A 75 16.59 4.46 6.25
C THR A 75 16.56 4.88 7.71
N VAL A 76 16.06 6.09 7.99
CA VAL A 76 15.92 6.66 9.33
C VAL A 76 14.46 7.00 9.62
N PRO A 77 14.03 6.98 10.89
CA PRO A 77 12.67 7.36 11.26
C PRO A 77 12.44 8.86 11.05
N VAL A 78 11.46 9.23 10.23
CA VAL A 78 11.13 10.63 9.91
C VAL A 78 9.62 10.84 9.88
N GLU A 79 9.20 12.09 9.94
CA GLU A 79 7.82 12.52 9.74
C GLU A 79 7.69 13.26 8.40
N ILE A 80 6.79 12.84 7.52
CA ILE A 80 6.58 13.43 6.19
C ILE A 80 5.16 13.97 6.11
N TYR A 81 5.05 15.25 5.73
CA TYR A 81 3.80 16.00 5.64
C TYR A 81 3.66 16.61 4.25
N GLY A 82 2.81 16.03 3.42
CA GLY A 82 2.35 16.63 2.17
C GLY A 82 1.18 17.59 2.39
N GLY A 83 0.82 18.27 1.32
CA GLY A 83 -0.39 19.07 1.27
C GLY A 83 -0.18 20.56 1.46
N TRP A 84 1.05 21.07 1.38
CA TRP A 84 1.35 22.48 1.70
C TRP A 84 1.25 23.40 0.49
N SER A 85 0.82 24.64 0.69
CA SER A 85 1.04 25.70 -0.29
C SER A 85 2.53 25.86 -0.59
N ASP A 86 2.88 26.38 -1.76
CA ASP A 86 4.27 26.57 -2.16
C ASP A 86 5.09 27.45 -1.18
N ASP A 87 4.46 28.32 -0.40
CA ASP A 87 5.08 29.12 0.66
C ASP A 87 5.02 28.49 2.07
N PHE A 88 4.44 27.30 2.18
CA PHE A 88 4.26 26.53 3.42
C PHE A 88 3.42 27.23 4.51
N SER A 89 2.55 28.19 4.12
CA SER A 89 1.68 28.92 5.04
C SER A 89 0.32 28.24 5.27
N GLU A 90 -0.17 27.49 4.28
CA GLU A 90 -1.47 26.81 4.30
C GLU A 90 -1.32 25.34 3.93
N ARG A 91 -2.24 24.50 4.41
CA ARG A 91 -2.24 23.07 4.14
C ARG A 91 -3.64 22.55 3.82
N ASP A 92 -3.76 21.83 2.71
CA ASP A 92 -4.98 21.20 2.21
C ASP A 92 -4.60 20.00 1.30
N PRO A 93 -4.32 18.83 1.90
CA PRO A 93 -3.67 17.72 1.20
C PRO A 93 -4.53 17.06 0.12
N TRP A 94 -5.86 17.12 0.22
CA TRP A 94 -6.77 16.51 -0.75
C TRP A 94 -7.50 17.55 -1.61
N GLY A 95 -7.53 18.81 -1.19
CA GLY A 95 -8.11 19.91 -1.94
C GLY A 95 -7.05 20.65 -2.76
N LYS A 96 -6.76 21.89 -2.41
CA LYS A 96 -5.97 22.81 -3.24
C LYS A 96 -4.50 22.39 -3.39
N TYR A 97 -3.87 21.95 -2.32
CA TYR A 97 -2.40 21.89 -2.21
C TYR A 97 -1.84 20.46 -2.36
N LYS A 98 -2.32 19.71 -3.36
CA LYS A 98 -2.02 18.27 -3.50
C LYS A 98 -0.52 18.00 -3.72
N THR A 99 0.09 17.19 -2.86
CA THR A 99 1.44 16.63 -3.06
C THR A 99 1.35 15.27 -3.72
N ILE A 100 1.81 15.15 -4.96
CA ILE A 100 1.71 13.93 -5.76
C ILE A 100 3.10 13.32 -5.97
N LEU A 101 3.37 12.18 -5.34
CA LEU A 101 4.54 11.37 -5.64
C LEU A 101 4.23 10.44 -6.81
N THR A 102 4.99 10.56 -7.89
CA THR A 102 4.82 9.75 -9.12
C THR A 102 6.18 9.43 -9.75
N GLY A 103 6.21 8.95 -10.98
CA GLY A 103 7.45 8.72 -11.73
C GLY A 103 7.19 8.65 -13.22
N SER A 104 8.22 8.40 -14.01
CA SER A 104 8.09 8.22 -15.44
C SER A 104 8.66 6.87 -15.83
N ARG A 105 7.82 5.97 -16.35
CA ARG A 105 8.28 4.63 -16.70
C ARG A 105 9.32 4.60 -17.83
N THR A 106 9.37 5.65 -18.63
CA THR A 106 10.31 5.83 -19.74
C THR A 106 11.64 6.48 -19.33
N SER A 107 11.77 6.92 -18.08
CA SER A 107 13.02 7.46 -17.54
C SER A 107 14.15 6.42 -17.59
N GLN A 108 15.35 6.87 -17.97
CA GLN A 108 16.56 6.04 -17.95
C GLN A 108 16.98 5.62 -16.54
N ASN A 109 16.61 6.42 -15.53
CA ASN A 109 16.95 6.16 -14.12
C ASN A 109 15.82 5.44 -13.37
N PHE A 110 14.77 4.99 -14.07
CA PHE A 110 13.58 4.44 -13.44
C PHE A 110 13.90 3.25 -12.53
N ALA A 111 13.48 3.33 -11.28
CA ALA A 111 13.62 2.29 -10.28
C ALA A 111 12.34 1.45 -10.18
N ILE A 112 12.52 0.12 -10.17
CA ILE A 112 11.47 -0.88 -9.94
C ILE A 112 11.29 -1.17 -8.44
N THR A 113 11.35 -0.14 -7.61
CA THR A 113 11.14 -0.19 -6.15
C THR A 113 9.87 0.58 -5.77
N PRO A 114 9.41 0.52 -4.50
CA PRO A 114 8.26 1.32 -4.07
C PRO A 114 8.46 2.82 -4.31
N ARG A 115 7.39 3.59 -4.57
CA ARG A 115 7.52 5.03 -4.78
C ARG A 115 8.05 5.73 -3.52
N LEU A 116 7.55 5.32 -2.36
CA LEU A 116 8.06 5.72 -1.06
C LEU A 116 8.34 4.47 -0.22
N SER A 117 9.57 4.33 0.25
CA SER A 117 9.99 3.28 1.16
C SER A 117 10.66 3.86 2.40
N ILE A 118 10.20 3.47 3.60
CA ILE A 118 10.87 3.83 4.86
C ILE A 118 11.27 2.53 5.58
N LYS A 119 12.57 2.30 5.73
CA LYS A 119 13.16 1.07 6.28
C LYS A 119 14.00 1.37 7.51
N THR A 120 13.39 1.27 8.69
CA THR A 120 14.03 1.51 9.99
C THR A 120 14.31 0.21 10.76
N ASP A 121 14.26 -0.94 10.09
CA ASP A 121 14.50 -2.27 10.67
C ASP A 121 15.89 -2.39 11.32
N LYS A 122 16.88 -1.64 10.81
CA LYS A 122 18.23 -1.56 11.37
C LYS A 122 18.39 -0.49 12.45
N PHE A 123 17.41 0.41 12.60
CA PHE A 123 17.49 1.52 13.56
C PHE A 123 17.28 1.04 15.01
N SER A 124 16.31 0.15 15.21
CA SER A 124 15.95 -0.43 16.51
C SER A 124 15.95 -1.95 16.44
N THR A 125 16.87 -2.59 17.14
CA THR A 125 17.10 -4.05 17.07
C THR A 125 16.94 -4.70 18.45
N ASN A 126 16.96 -6.04 18.49
CA ASN A 126 17.00 -6.78 19.77
C ASN A 126 18.13 -6.34 20.70
N VAL A 127 19.30 -6.01 20.13
CA VAL A 127 20.52 -5.68 20.90
C VAL A 127 20.63 -4.19 21.20
N LYS A 128 19.89 -3.36 20.47
CA LYS A 128 19.85 -1.90 20.62
C LYS A 128 18.41 -1.43 20.41
N PRO A 129 17.51 -1.66 21.38
CA PRO A 129 16.13 -1.21 21.29
C PRO A 129 16.07 0.31 21.43
N VAL A 130 15.49 0.97 20.44
CA VAL A 130 15.27 2.43 20.45
C VAL A 130 13.86 2.69 19.96
N ALA A 131 13.04 3.27 20.84
CA ALA A 131 11.72 3.76 20.43
C ALA A 131 11.89 4.82 19.35
N HIS A 132 11.07 4.74 18.30
CA HIS A 132 11.14 5.64 17.17
C HIS A 132 9.78 5.79 16.52
N LYS A 133 9.59 6.90 15.81
CA LYS A 133 8.32 7.25 15.18
C LYS A 133 8.52 7.52 13.70
N VAL A 134 7.62 6.99 12.88
CA VAL A 134 7.49 7.28 11.46
C VAL A 134 6.11 7.87 11.23
N VAL A 135 6.03 9.02 10.55
CA VAL A 135 4.76 9.60 10.14
C VAL A 135 4.78 9.81 8.64
N VAL A 136 3.70 9.45 7.96
CA VAL A 136 3.46 9.86 6.57
C VAL A 136 2.04 10.37 6.46
N GLU A 137 1.89 11.64 6.13
CA GLU A 137 0.60 12.30 6.11
C GLU A 137 0.37 13.18 4.88
N GLY A 138 -0.80 13.07 4.27
CA GLY A 138 -1.24 14.00 3.23
C GLY A 138 -0.55 13.82 1.88
N ILE A 139 -0.07 12.61 1.59
CA ILE A 139 0.62 12.26 0.34
C ILE A 139 -0.33 11.53 -0.60
N ILE A 140 -0.35 11.95 -1.86
CA ILE A 140 -0.98 11.21 -2.96
C ILE A 140 0.14 10.48 -3.72
N ILE A 141 0.02 9.17 -3.91
CA ILE A 141 0.93 8.40 -4.75
C ILE A 141 0.16 7.93 -5.98
N ASP A 142 0.61 8.37 -7.15
CA ASP A 142 0.03 7.97 -8.42
C ASP A 142 1.01 7.11 -9.23
N HIS A 143 0.67 5.83 -9.38
CA HIS A 143 1.47 4.87 -10.12
C HIS A 143 1.17 4.79 -11.61
N GLY A 144 0.10 5.39 -12.13
CA GLY A 144 -0.20 5.15 -13.55
C GLY A 144 0.86 5.69 -14.52
N PRO A 145 1.56 6.82 -14.27
CA PRO A 145 2.71 7.22 -15.10
C PRO A 145 3.95 6.32 -14.89
N ARG A 146 3.96 5.52 -13.80
CA ARG A 146 4.94 4.47 -13.55
C ARG A 146 4.58 3.15 -14.24
N ASN A 147 3.33 2.94 -14.62
CA ASN A 147 2.89 1.74 -15.32
C ASN A 147 3.24 1.83 -16.81
N THR A 148 3.26 0.67 -17.47
CA THR A 148 3.26 0.58 -18.93
C THR A 148 1.94 -0.04 -19.36
N TYR A 149 1.17 0.67 -20.19
CA TYR A 149 -0.05 0.15 -20.77
C TYR A 149 0.18 -0.50 -22.14
N THR A 150 -0.76 -1.34 -22.56
CA THR A 150 -0.75 -2.01 -23.87
C THR A 150 -0.75 -1.03 -25.03
N ASP A 151 -1.54 0.04 -24.89
CA ASP A 151 -1.74 1.10 -25.86
C ASP A 151 -2.11 2.43 -25.16
N ASP A 152 -2.34 3.47 -25.95
CA ASP A 152 -2.70 4.82 -25.49
C ASP A 152 -4.12 4.91 -24.90
N LYS A 153 -4.92 3.85 -24.99
CA LYS A 153 -6.24 3.82 -24.33
C LYS A 153 -6.10 3.55 -22.83
N GLU A 154 -4.92 3.06 -22.41
CA GLU A 154 -4.56 2.79 -21.02
C GLU A 154 -5.54 1.84 -20.30
N LEU A 155 -6.11 0.89 -21.05
CA LEU A 155 -7.10 -0.06 -20.53
C LEU A 155 -6.47 -1.27 -19.83
N ARG A 156 -5.23 -1.59 -20.18
CA ARG A 156 -4.56 -2.78 -19.68
C ARG A 156 -3.08 -2.54 -19.42
N ILE A 157 -2.62 -2.89 -18.22
CA ILE A 157 -1.19 -2.88 -17.89
C ILE A 157 -0.43 -4.06 -18.51
N LYS A 158 0.83 -3.84 -18.88
CA LYS A 158 1.79 -4.90 -19.25
C LYS A 158 2.45 -5.47 -17.99
N ARG A 159 2.25 -6.77 -17.73
CA ARG A 159 2.82 -7.51 -16.58
C ARG A 159 4.14 -8.21 -16.85
N LYS A 160 4.28 -8.81 -18.04
CA LYS A 160 5.49 -9.55 -18.45
C LYS A 160 6.28 -8.73 -19.43
N ALA A 161 7.59 -8.72 -19.26
CA ALA A 161 8.52 -8.32 -20.31
C ALA A 161 8.59 -9.47 -21.33
N ALA A 162 8.25 -9.20 -22.59
CA ALA A 162 9.04 -9.81 -23.67
C ALA A 162 10.45 -9.21 -23.58
N ALA A 163 11.49 -9.96 -23.99
CA ALA A 163 12.85 -9.41 -24.04
C ALA A 163 12.83 -8.04 -24.76
N ASN A 164 13.39 -7.01 -24.11
CA ASN A 164 13.44 -5.62 -24.59
C ASN A 164 12.14 -4.78 -24.55
N SER A 165 11.14 -5.13 -23.72
CA SER A 165 9.91 -4.32 -23.56
C SER A 165 9.75 -3.70 -22.16
N LEU A 166 9.19 -2.49 -22.11
CA LEU A 166 8.77 -1.86 -20.86
C LEU A 166 7.57 -2.61 -20.26
N PHE A 167 7.57 -2.77 -18.94
CA PHE A 167 6.52 -3.44 -18.17
C PHE A 167 6.21 -2.62 -16.92
N SER A 168 4.99 -2.77 -16.38
CA SER A 168 4.58 -2.07 -15.15
C SER A 168 5.33 -2.61 -13.93
N PRO A 169 5.82 -1.74 -13.03
CA PRO A 169 6.54 -2.18 -11.85
C PRO A 169 5.63 -3.00 -10.93
N ASP A 170 6.07 -4.20 -10.57
CA ASP A 170 5.39 -5.03 -9.58
C ASP A 170 5.81 -4.61 -8.16
N THR A 171 5.40 -3.42 -7.73
CA THR A 171 5.83 -2.85 -6.44
C THR A 171 4.71 -2.15 -5.69
N ASN A 172 4.86 -2.10 -4.36
CA ASN A 172 4.03 -1.28 -3.48
C ASN A 172 4.14 0.20 -3.88
N ALA A 173 3.11 0.99 -3.58
CA ALA A 173 3.23 2.45 -3.69
C ALA A 173 3.96 3.03 -2.47
N MET A 174 3.54 2.59 -1.28
CA MET A 174 4.16 2.92 -0.01
C MET A 174 4.51 1.65 0.75
N ALA A 175 5.78 1.50 1.13
CA ALA A 175 6.26 0.40 1.94
C ALA A 175 6.97 0.92 3.20
N ILE A 176 6.55 0.48 4.38
CA ILE A 176 7.19 0.86 5.64
C ILE A 176 7.53 -0.38 6.45
N THR A 177 8.81 -0.54 6.76
CA THR A 177 9.33 -1.61 7.60
C THR A 177 10.04 -1.00 8.78
N THR A 178 9.67 -1.40 10.00
CA THR A 178 10.28 -0.86 11.22
C THR A 178 10.97 -1.92 12.05
N GLY A 179 11.91 -1.44 12.85
CA GLY A 179 12.54 -2.21 13.92
C GLY A 179 11.61 -2.39 15.12
N GLN A 180 12.18 -2.77 16.27
CA GLN A 180 11.38 -2.99 17.48
C GLN A 180 10.85 -1.68 18.06
N GLN A 181 9.68 -1.74 18.71
CA GLN A 181 9.06 -0.63 19.41
C GLN A 181 8.86 0.62 18.54
N GLY A 182 8.71 0.44 17.22
CA GLY A 182 8.38 1.52 16.29
C GLY A 182 6.91 1.93 16.41
N GLU A 183 6.67 3.23 16.46
CA GLU A 183 5.36 3.84 16.23
C GLU A 183 5.26 4.30 14.78
N VAL A 184 4.20 3.91 14.08
CA VAL A 184 3.97 4.27 12.68
C VAL A 184 2.59 4.91 12.56
N VAL A 185 2.53 6.14 12.03
CA VAL A 185 1.27 6.86 11.80
C VAL A 185 1.15 7.18 10.31
N ILE A 186 0.16 6.58 9.67
CA ILE A 186 -0.14 6.76 8.25
C ILE A 186 -1.51 7.37 8.14
N GLN A 187 -1.58 8.63 7.72
CA GLN A 187 -2.81 9.39 7.76
C GLN A 187 -3.08 10.21 6.50
N ALA A 188 -4.34 10.27 6.07
CA ALA A 188 -4.74 11.16 4.97
C ALA A 188 -3.94 10.94 3.67
N ASN A 189 -3.51 9.71 3.38
CA ASN A 189 -2.79 9.38 2.16
C ASN A 189 -3.71 8.72 1.13
N ILE A 190 -3.39 8.91 -0.15
CA ILE A 190 -4.11 8.30 -1.26
C ILE A 190 -3.10 7.54 -2.12
N VAL A 191 -3.42 6.30 -2.50
CA VAL A 191 -2.69 5.55 -3.51
C VAL A 191 -3.65 5.22 -4.65
N ILE A 192 -3.21 5.51 -5.88
CA ILE A 192 -3.96 5.16 -7.10
C ILE A 192 -3.09 4.44 -8.13
N ASN A 193 -3.72 3.55 -8.89
CA ASN A 193 -3.14 2.86 -10.06
C ASN A 193 -1.93 1.97 -9.73
N ALA A 194 -1.79 1.51 -8.48
CA ALA A 194 -0.67 0.69 -8.07
C ALA A 194 -0.80 -0.72 -8.65
N ALA A 195 0.15 -1.12 -9.49
CA ALA A 195 0.24 -2.46 -10.07
C ALA A 195 1.01 -3.44 -9.14
N ALA A 196 0.73 -3.46 -7.83
CA ALA A 196 1.43 -4.33 -6.88
C ALA A 196 0.91 -5.79 -6.91
N SER A 197 1.79 -6.76 -6.63
CA SER A 197 1.43 -8.14 -6.27
C SER A 197 1.16 -8.30 -4.77
N GLN A 198 1.78 -7.43 -3.96
CA GLN A 198 1.52 -7.26 -2.53
C GLN A 198 0.54 -6.08 -2.30
N GLY A 199 0.70 -5.32 -1.21
CA GLY A 199 -0.16 -4.18 -0.91
C GLY A 199 0.19 -2.90 -1.67
N ALA A 200 -0.79 -2.12 -2.12
CA ALA A 200 -0.59 -0.75 -2.56
C ALA A 200 0.01 0.08 -1.41
N PHE A 201 -0.56 -0.05 -0.21
CA PHE A 201 0.12 0.20 1.06
C PHE A 201 0.61 -1.11 1.67
N ALA A 202 1.86 -1.16 2.12
CA ALA A 202 2.41 -2.33 2.81
C ALA A 202 3.21 -1.93 4.04
N PHE A 203 2.83 -2.51 5.19
CA PHE A 203 3.41 -2.16 6.49
C PHE A 203 3.92 -3.42 7.18
N PHE A 204 5.17 -3.37 7.65
CA PHE A 204 5.89 -4.48 8.26
C PHE A 204 6.52 -4.03 9.59
N PRO A 205 5.70 -3.76 10.62
CA PRO A 205 6.21 -3.37 11.93
C PRO A 205 6.99 -4.50 12.59
N GLY A 206 8.06 -4.11 13.29
CA GLY A 206 8.86 -5.02 14.12
C GLY A 206 8.20 -5.35 15.45
N ARG A 207 8.95 -6.03 16.32
CA ARG A 207 8.49 -6.49 17.64
C ARG A 207 7.82 -5.37 18.43
N GLY A 208 6.58 -5.63 18.89
CA GLY A 208 5.80 -4.69 19.70
C GLY A 208 5.46 -3.38 18.99
N GLY A 209 5.58 -3.32 17.67
CA GLY A 209 5.28 -2.12 16.89
C GLY A 209 3.82 -1.72 16.99
N LYS A 210 3.56 -0.41 16.97
CA LYS A 210 2.23 0.19 17.03
C LYS A 210 1.98 0.95 15.74
N VAL A 211 0.96 0.55 14.98
CA VAL A 211 0.65 1.15 13.69
C VAL A 211 -0.75 1.74 13.72
N LEU A 212 -0.85 3.04 13.51
CA LEU A 212 -2.08 3.75 13.23
C LEU A 212 -2.19 3.99 11.73
N VAL A 213 -3.20 3.44 11.10
CA VAL A 213 -3.55 3.68 9.70
C VAL A 213 -4.93 4.31 9.68
N LYS A 214 -4.99 5.62 9.43
CA LYS A 214 -6.24 6.36 9.56
C LYS A 214 -6.52 7.23 8.35
N ASN A 215 -7.76 7.24 7.89
CA ASN A 215 -8.17 8.21 6.86
C ASN A 215 -7.39 8.07 5.53
N ASN A 216 -6.98 6.87 5.13
CA ASN A 216 -6.27 6.63 3.87
C ASN A 216 -7.17 5.98 2.82
N ALA A 217 -6.82 6.13 1.55
CA ALA A 217 -7.53 5.50 0.44
C ALA A 217 -6.58 4.75 -0.51
N ALA A 218 -6.85 3.47 -0.74
CA ALA A 218 -6.25 2.68 -1.81
C ALA A 218 -7.32 2.45 -2.89
N ILE A 219 -7.16 3.08 -4.05
CA ILE A 219 -8.19 3.08 -5.10
C ILE A 219 -7.56 2.61 -6.41
N ASN A 220 -8.23 1.70 -7.12
CA ASN A 220 -7.79 1.18 -8.42
C ASN A 220 -6.36 0.62 -8.35
N ASN A 221 -6.20 -0.54 -7.74
CA ASN A 221 -4.90 -1.19 -7.58
C ASN A 221 -5.04 -2.68 -7.83
N THR A 222 -3.95 -3.33 -8.22
CA THR A 222 -3.86 -4.79 -8.10
C THR A 222 -3.26 -5.17 -6.75
N GLY A 223 -3.27 -6.47 -6.42
CA GLY A 223 -2.66 -6.90 -5.17
C GLY A 223 -3.63 -6.68 -4.02
N PHE A 224 -3.15 -6.16 -2.90
CA PHE A 224 -4.00 -5.75 -1.78
C PHE A 224 -4.13 -4.23 -1.75
N GLY A 225 -5.27 -3.67 -1.36
CA GLY A 225 -5.33 -2.23 -1.04
C GLY A 225 -4.37 -1.92 0.11
N PHE A 226 -4.48 -2.70 1.18
CA PHE A 226 -3.60 -2.63 2.34
C PHE A 226 -3.07 -4.02 2.72
N HIS A 227 -1.75 -4.17 2.84
CA HIS A 227 -1.14 -5.34 3.45
C HIS A 227 -0.66 -4.97 4.85
N LEU A 228 -1.44 -5.35 5.87
CA LEU A 228 -1.13 -5.09 7.27
C LEU A 228 -0.35 -6.28 7.84
N SER A 229 0.95 -6.31 7.55
CA SER A 229 1.83 -7.44 7.84
C SER A 229 2.64 -7.24 9.12
N ARG A 230 3.78 -7.93 9.22
CA ARG A 230 4.74 -7.83 10.33
C ARG A 230 6.12 -8.28 9.86
N SER A 231 7.17 -7.64 10.38
CA SER A 231 8.55 -8.09 10.18
C SER A 231 9.04 -9.02 11.31
N PHE A 232 8.28 -9.14 12.40
CA PHE A 232 8.60 -10.00 13.54
C PHE A 232 7.43 -10.91 13.93
N ASN A 233 7.64 -12.23 13.95
CA ASN A 233 6.64 -13.22 14.36
C ASN A 233 6.82 -13.60 15.83
N SER A 234 5.77 -13.52 16.66
CA SER A 234 5.80 -14.06 18.02
C SER A 234 4.41 -14.48 18.50
N THR A 235 4.35 -15.61 19.20
CA THR A 235 3.13 -16.08 19.88
C THR A 235 2.94 -15.37 21.23
N ASN A 236 3.95 -14.67 21.74
CA ASN A 236 3.83 -13.83 22.93
C ASN A 236 3.02 -12.56 22.61
N ALA A 237 1.82 -12.44 23.18
CA ALA A 237 0.92 -11.34 22.92
C ALA A 237 1.49 -9.94 23.25
N ALA A 238 2.50 -9.83 24.13
CA ALA A 238 3.16 -8.55 24.45
C ALA A 238 4.14 -8.10 23.35
N GLU A 239 4.59 -9.01 22.50
CA GLU A 239 5.58 -8.78 21.44
C GLU A 239 4.95 -8.65 20.06
N GLN A 240 3.67 -8.99 19.92
CA GLN A 240 2.93 -8.90 18.67
C GLN A 240 2.74 -7.44 18.26
N PRO A 241 2.92 -7.11 16.98
CA PRO A 241 2.54 -5.82 16.46
C PRO A 241 1.03 -5.59 16.59
N THR A 242 0.65 -4.31 16.64
CA THR A 242 -0.73 -3.87 16.78
C THR A 242 -1.09 -2.88 15.70
N TYR A 243 -2.28 -3.04 15.12
CA TYR A 243 -2.86 -2.13 14.14
C TYR A 243 -4.15 -1.53 14.65
N THR A 244 -4.24 -0.20 14.58
CA THR A 244 -5.48 0.57 14.64
C THR A 244 -5.74 1.09 13.23
N PHE A 245 -6.79 0.58 12.58
CA PHE A 245 -7.11 0.83 11.18
C PHE A 245 -8.50 1.46 11.08
N GLU A 246 -8.56 2.78 10.92
CA GLU A 246 -9.79 3.54 11.09
C GLU A 246 -10.12 4.45 9.91
N ASN A 247 -11.38 4.47 9.48
CA ASN A 247 -11.86 5.41 8.46
C ASN A 247 -11.05 5.33 7.15
N ASN A 248 -10.54 4.17 6.77
CA ASN A 248 -9.85 3.98 5.50
C ASN A 248 -10.82 3.46 4.42
N MET A 249 -10.41 3.55 3.17
CA MET A 249 -11.12 2.97 2.03
C MET A 249 -10.15 2.14 1.18
N ALA A 250 -10.56 0.92 0.84
CA ALA A 250 -9.98 0.14 -0.24
C ALA A 250 -11.09 -0.19 -1.24
N ALA A 251 -10.93 0.25 -2.48
CA ALA A 251 -11.92 0.04 -3.53
C ALA A 251 -11.28 -0.21 -4.89
N PHE A 252 -11.97 -1.01 -5.72
CA PHE A 252 -11.48 -1.42 -7.04
C PHE A 252 -10.13 -2.13 -6.94
N THR A 253 -10.07 -3.13 -6.06
CA THR A 253 -8.87 -3.93 -5.85
C THR A 253 -8.92 -5.18 -6.72
N GLU A 254 -8.10 -5.18 -7.76
CA GLU A 254 -8.07 -6.21 -8.79
C GLU A 254 -7.07 -7.33 -8.47
N LYS A 255 -7.28 -8.52 -9.02
CA LYS A 255 -6.25 -9.59 -8.95
C LYS A 255 -4.98 -9.13 -9.66
N TYR A 256 -3.86 -9.81 -9.38
CA TYR A 256 -2.59 -9.53 -10.07
C TYR A 256 -2.73 -9.54 -11.61
N ASP A 257 -3.42 -10.54 -12.14
CA ASP A 257 -3.80 -10.69 -13.54
C ASP A 257 -5.21 -11.34 -13.64
N PRO A 258 -5.83 -11.40 -14.83
CA PRO A 258 -7.21 -11.87 -14.99
C PRO A 258 -7.51 -13.28 -14.47
N PHE A 259 -6.51 -14.14 -14.38
CA PHE A 259 -6.65 -15.57 -14.06
C PHE A 259 -5.97 -16.00 -12.76
N SER A 260 -5.28 -15.07 -12.07
CA SER A 260 -4.64 -15.33 -10.79
C SER A 260 -5.67 -15.80 -9.76
N GLN A 261 -5.36 -16.91 -9.10
CA GLN A 261 -6.23 -17.49 -8.07
C GLN A 261 -5.78 -17.15 -6.64
N THR A 262 -4.55 -16.71 -6.46
CA THR A 262 -3.92 -16.61 -5.13
C THR A 262 -3.18 -15.29 -4.89
N GLN A 263 -2.98 -14.48 -5.92
CA GLN A 263 -2.20 -13.24 -5.82
C GLN A 263 -3.10 -12.01 -5.94
N GLY A 264 -3.20 -11.26 -4.84
CA GLY A 264 -3.91 -9.99 -4.78
C GLY A 264 -5.43 -10.13 -4.79
N GLY A 265 -6.14 -9.08 -5.19
CA GLY A 265 -7.60 -9.04 -5.35
C GLY A 265 -8.41 -8.73 -4.10
N SER A 266 -7.78 -8.48 -2.95
CA SER A 266 -8.51 -8.23 -1.69
C SER A 266 -8.24 -6.83 -1.14
N ALA A 267 -9.26 -6.18 -0.59
CA ALA A 267 -9.14 -4.81 -0.10
C ALA A 267 -8.07 -4.67 1.00
N ILE A 268 -8.01 -5.64 1.91
CA ILE A 268 -6.99 -5.73 2.97
C ILE A 268 -6.56 -7.18 3.20
N LYS A 269 -5.27 -7.37 3.52
CA LYS A 269 -4.70 -8.65 3.98
C LYS A 269 -4.18 -8.55 5.42
N LEU A 270 -4.55 -9.54 6.23
CA LEU A 270 -4.13 -9.72 7.62
C LEU A 270 -3.13 -10.88 7.76
N GLU A 271 -2.36 -10.86 8.84
CA GLU A 271 -1.36 -11.88 9.18
C GLU A 271 -1.62 -12.46 10.58
N ALA A 272 -1.27 -13.74 10.77
CA ALA A 272 -1.31 -14.37 12.09
C ALA A 272 -0.41 -13.62 13.08
N ASN A 273 -0.70 -13.70 14.38
CA ASN A 273 0.13 -13.13 15.44
C ASN A 273 0.29 -11.60 15.35
N VAL A 274 -0.77 -10.92 14.94
CA VAL A 274 -0.91 -9.47 14.93
C VAL A 274 -2.28 -9.13 15.51
N LYS A 275 -2.36 -8.04 16.28
CA LYS A 275 -3.64 -7.58 16.84
C LYS A 275 -4.24 -6.50 15.96
N TYR A 276 -5.51 -6.64 15.61
CA TYR A 276 -6.20 -5.74 14.69
C TYR A 276 -7.43 -5.12 15.34
N THR A 277 -7.53 -3.79 15.22
CA THR A 277 -8.78 -3.03 15.39
C THR A 277 -9.10 -2.36 14.07
N LEU A 278 -10.20 -2.75 13.45
CA LEU A 278 -10.65 -2.30 12.14
C LEU A 278 -12.02 -1.63 12.30
N THR A 279 -12.08 -0.30 12.24
CA THR A 279 -13.30 0.48 12.50
C THR A 279 -13.63 1.50 11.42
N ASN A 280 -14.92 1.65 11.10
CA ASN A 280 -15.39 2.72 10.21
C ASN A 280 -14.78 2.69 8.81
N ASN A 281 -14.30 1.54 8.32
CA ASN A 281 -13.66 1.45 7.01
C ASN A 281 -14.67 1.11 5.90
N ILE A 282 -14.23 1.30 4.65
CA ILE A 282 -14.93 0.84 3.45
C ILE A 282 -14.07 -0.20 2.73
N PHE A 283 -14.62 -1.38 2.53
CA PHE A 283 -14.00 -2.47 1.77
C PHE A 283 -14.90 -2.87 0.61
N ALA A 284 -14.54 -2.42 -0.58
CA ALA A 284 -15.44 -2.45 -1.72
C ALA A 284 -14.81 -2.99 -3.00
N LEU A 285 -15.64 -3.58 -3.85
CA LEU A 285 -15.34 -3.84 -5.25
C LEU A 285 -13.98 -4.53 -5.45
N SER A 286 -13.71 -5.50 -4.57
CA SER A 286 -12.52 -6.34 -4.59
C SER A 286 -12.81 -7.63 -5.36
N ASP A 287 -11.91 -8.04 -6.25
CA ASP A 287 -12.07 -9.24 -7.07
C ASP A 287 -12.09 -10.55 -6.24
N PHE A 288 -11.61 -10.52 -5.00
CA PHE A 288 -11.74 -11.59 -4.02
C PHE A 288 -12.51 -11.15 -2.79
N TYR A 289 -11.82 -10.60 -1.79
CA TYR A 289 -12.36 -10.42 -0.45
C TYR A 289 -12.33 -8.96 -0.03
N GLY A 290 -13.33 -8.55 0.75
CA GLY A 290 -13.22 -7.30 1.52
C GLY A 290 -12.01 -7.39 2.46
N ILE A 291 -11.94 -8.47 3.24
CA ILE A 291 -10.83 -8.76 4.15
C ILE A 291 -10.32 -10.19 3.91
N ASP A 292 -9.03 -10.32 3.62
CA ASP A 292 -8.31 -11.59 3.54
C ASP A 292 -7.63 -11.91 4.88
N ASN A 293 -8.21 -12.84 5.64
CA ASN A 293 -7.64 -13.44 6.83
C ASN A 293 -7.31 -14.93 6.61
N ALA A 294 -6.73 -15.28 5.45
CA ALA A 294 -6.21 -16.63 5.19
C ALA A 294 -5.15 -17.07 6.21
N ALA A 295 -4.38 -16.11 6.75
CA ALA A 295 -3.37 -16.36 7.78
C ALA A 295 -3.97 -16.69 9.16
N ASN A 296 -5.30 -16.63 9.32
CA ASN A 296 -6.00 -17.04 10.54
C ASN A 296 -5.62 -16.21 11.79
N ALA A 297 -5.48 -14.89 11.62
CA ALA A 297 -5.42 -13.93 12.71
C ALA A 297 -6.62 -14.05 13.64
N LYS A 298 -6.39 -13.84 14.94
CA LYS A 298 -7.36 -14.06 16.03
C LYS A 298 -7.51 -12.82 16.88
N GLY A 299 -8.63 -12.72 17.58
CA GLY A 299 -8.92 -11.59 18.47
C GLY A 299 -9.18 -10.29 17.72
N ILE A 300 -9.68 -10.36 16.49
CA ILE A 300 -9.91 -9.19 15.65
C ILE A 300 -11.11 -8.40 16.21
N VAL A 301 -10.93 -7.10 16.38
CA VAL A 301 -12.03 -6.15 16.57
C VAL A 301 -12.39 -5.60 15.20
N LEU A 302 -13.53 -6.03 14.65
CA LEU A 302 -14.06 -5.62 13.36
C LEU A 302 -15.41 -4.95 13.61
N ARG A 303 -15.44 -3.62 13.75
CA ARG A 303 -16.68 -2.90 14.06
C ARG A 303 -17.01 -1.85 13.05
N ASP A 304 -18.30 -1.69 12.78
CA ASP A 304 -18.79 -0.54 12.05
C ASP A 304 -18.10 -0.33 10.69
N ASN A 305 -17.86 -1.39 9.92
CA ASN A 305 -17.30 -1.28 8.57
C ASN A 305 -18.38 -1.48 7.51
N LEU A 306 -18.19 -0.85 6.36
CA LEU A 306 -19.07 -0.97 5.20
C LEU A 306 -18.42 -1.84 4.12
N PHE A 307 -19.15 -2.84 3.67
CA PHE A 307 -18.78 -3.75 2.60
C PHE A 307 -19.77 -3.61 1.43
N PHE A 308 -19.27 -3.68 0.19
CA PHE A 308 -20.12 -3.87 -0.99
C PHE A 308 -19.33 -4.30 -2.22
N GLY A 309 -19.95 -5.07 -3.10
CA GLY A 309 -19.38 -5.40 -4.41
C GLY A 309 -18.13 -6.29 -4.38
N ASN A 310 -17.77 -6.88 -3.24
CA ASN A 310 -16.68 -7.87 -3.16
C ASN A 310 -17.15 -9.18 -3.82
N VAL A 311 -16.38 -9.66 -4.79
CA VAL A 311 -16.83 -10.70 -5.73
C VAL A 311 -16.94 -12.07 -5.06
N VAL A 312 -15.91 -12.51 -4.33
CA VAL A 312 -15.91 -13.86 -3.73
C VAL A 312 -16.55 -13.85 -2.34
N ALA A 313 -16.09 -13.00 -1.43
CA ALA A 313 -16.66 -12.90 -0.08
C ALA A 313 -16.39 -11.52 0.55
N ASP A 314 -17.05 -11.19 1.65
CA ASP A 314 -16.70 -9.97 2.40
C ASP A 314 -15.54 -10.22 3.36
N TYR A 315 -15.45 -11.44 3.89
CA TYR A 315 -14.41 -11.87 4.81
C TYR A 315 -13.99 -13.31 4.51
N LEU A 316 -12.69 -13.56 4.39
CA LEU A 316 -12.11 -14.90 4.36
C LEU A 316 -11.47 -15.18 5.72
N GLU A 317 -11.82 -16.27 6.37
CA GLU A 317 -11.10 -16.78 7.54
C GLU A 317 -10.51 -18.16 7.25
N PHE A 318 -9.18 -18.22 7.14
CA PHE A 318 -8.48 -19.41 6.67
C PHE A 318 -9.03 -19.87 5.31
N ASN A 319 -9.92 -20.87 5.27
CA ASN A 319 -10.58 -21.35 4.05
C ASN A 319 -12.09 -21.04 4.01
N THR A 320 -12.65 -20.46 5.08
CA THR A 320 -14.08 -20.18 5.21
C THR A 320 -14.40 -18.80 4.63
N LYS A 321 -15.25 -18.78 3.62
CA LYS A 321 -15.69 -17.56 2.91
C LYS A 321 -17.02 -17.10 3.49
N MET A 322 -17.09 -15.87 3.98
CA MET A 322 -18.27 -15.34 4.66
C MET A 322 -18.72 -14.02 4.05
N LYS A 323 -20.05 -13.82 4.03
CA LYS A 323 -20.68 -12.50 3.90
C LYS A 323 -20.82 -11.86 5.27
N VAL A 324 -21.02 -10.55 5.33
CA VAL A 324 -21.21 -9.82 6.60
C VAL A 324 -22.28 -10.44 7.50
N SER A 325 -23.38 -10.91 6.93
CA SER A 325 -24.48 -11.52 7.66
C SER A 325 -24.13 -12.81 8.40
N ALA A 326 -23.08 -13.53 7.98
CA ALA A 326 -22.65 -14.79 8.59
C ALA A 326 -21.56 -14.59 9.65
N LEU A 327 -20.99 -13.39 9.79
CA LEU A 327 -19.84 -13.14 10.68
C LEU A 327 -20.15 -13.44 12.15
N ALA A 328 -21.37 -13.14 12.60
CA ALA A 328 -21.76 -13.33 14.00
C ALA A 328 -21.82 -14.81 14.40
N ASP A 329 -22.14 -15.69 13.45
CA ASP A 329 -22.38 -17.12 13.72
C ASP A 329 -21.15 -17.97 13.36
N GLU A 330 -20.42 -17.61 12.31
CA GLU A 330 -19.38 -18.47 11.72
C GLU A 330 -17.94 -18.01 12.00
N ALA A 331 -17.69 -16.71 12.21
CA ALA A 331 -16.33 -16.21 12.34
C ALA A 331 -15.75 -16.56 13.72
N ARG A 332 -14.59 -17.24 13.74
CA ARG A 332 -13.91 -17.66 14.99
C ARG A 332 -12.71 -16.78 15.32
N GLY A 333 -12.19 -16.03 14.36
CA GLY A 333 -11.08 -15.10 14.54
C GLY A 333 -11.50 -13.70 14.99
N ILE A 334 -12.78 -13.37 14.87
CA ILE A 334 -13.35 -12.09 15.29
C ILE A 334 -13.79 -12.19 16.75
N ALA A 335 -13.19 -11.35 17.61
CA ALA A 335 -13.63 -11.22 19.00
C ALA A 335 -14.80 -10.23 19.14
N ASP A 336 -14.89 -9.24 18.26
CA ASP A 336 -16.00 -8.31 18.23
C ASP A 336 -16.33 -7.88 16.79
N GLY A 337 -17.51 -8.28 16.32
CA GLY A 337 -17.95 -8.13 14.93
C GLY A 337 -19.13 -7.17 14.71
N LYS A 338 -19.43 -6.28 15.67
CA LYS A 338 -20.70 -5.53 15.69
C LYS A 338 -20.75 -4.38 14.68
N GLY A 339 -21.95 -4.10 14.15
CA GLY A 339 -22.22 -2.89 13.36
C GLY A 339 -21.67 -2.88 11.94
N ASN A 340 -21.05 -3.98 11.48
CA ASN A 340 -20.63 -4.12 10.09
C ASN A 340 -21.85 -4.23 9.17
N LEU A 341 -21.81 -3.55 8.03
CA LEU A 341 -22.91 -3.47 7.07
C LEU A 341 -22.47 -3.98 5.70
N LEU A 342 -23.36 -4.72 5.04
CA LEU A 342 -23.31 -4.98 3.61
C LEU A 342 -24.41 -4.13 2.96
N GLN A 343 -24.02 -3.04 2.30
CA GLN A 343 -24.98 -2.10 1.73
C GLN A 343 -24.44 -1.49 0.43
N GLN A 344 -25.31 -1.40 -0.58
CA GLN A 344 -24.97 -0.69 -1.82
C GLN A 344 -24.63 0.78 -1.55
N ALA A 345 -23.60 1.26 -2.24
CA ALA A 345 -23.16 2.64 -2.17
C ALA A 345 -23.04 3.21 -3.58
N ASN A 346 -23.44 4.46 -3.75
CA ASN A 346 -23.31 5.17 -5.02
C ASN A 346 -21.92 5.82 -5.09
N LEU A 347 -20.99 5.15 -5.77
CA LEU A 347 -19.68 5.72 -6.06
C LEU A 347 -19.79 6.69 -7.24
N LYS A 348 -19.20 7.88 -7.10
CA LYS A 348 -19.13 8.86 -8.19
C LYS A 348 -17.83 8.64 -8.95
N VAL A 349 -17.93 8.05 -10.14
CA VAL A 349 -16.83 7.89 -11.12
C VAL A 349 -17.31 8.36 -12.49
N SER A 350 -16.40 8.79 -13.35
CA SER A 350 -16.74 9.11 -14.73
C SER A 350 -17.30 7.89 -15.47
N GLN A 351 -18.26 8.15 -16.37
CA GLN A 351 -18.85 7.11 -17.21
C GLN A 351 -17.79 6.37 -18.04
N ARG A 352 -16.76 7.10 -18.51
CA ARG A 352 -15.63 6.53 -19.24
C ARG A 352 -14.93 5.47 -18.41
N TRP A 353 -14.50 5.82 -17.20
CA TRP A 353 -13.75 4.89 -16.36
C TRP A 353 -14.64 3.73 -15.89
N ALA A 354 -15.88 4.01 -15.48
CA ALA A 354 -16.84 2.99 -15.09
C ALA A 354 -17.08 1.95 -16.21
N SER A 355 -17.27 2.42 -17.45
CA SER A 355 -17.51 1.53 -18.61
C SER A 355 -16.29 0.67 -18.89
N ALA A 356 -15.07 1.22 -18.78
CA ALA A 356 -13.84 0.44 -18.91
C ALA A 356 -13.75 -0.63 -17.82
N TYR A 357 -13.89 -0.25 -16.56
CA TYR A 357 -13.80 -1.18 -15.43
C TYR A 357 -14.85 -2.31 -15.50
N MET A 358 -16.08 -2.00 -15.93
CA MET A 358 -17.14 -3.00 -16.10
C MET A 358 -16.94 -3.91 -17.32
N ALA A 359 -16.08 -3.53 -18.27
CA ALA A 359 -15.72 -4.38 -19.40
C ALA A 359 -14.65 -5.43 -19.07
N ARG A 360 -14.13 -5.45 -17.83
CA ARG A 360 -13.18 -6.48 -17.39
C ARG A 360 -13.83 -7.86 -17.40
N ASN A 361 -13.10 -8.84 -17.93
CA ASN A 361 -13.47 -10.25 -17.83
C ASN A 361 -12.71 -10.88 -16.66
N VAL A 362 -13.34 -10.98 -15.49
CA VAL A 362 -12.75 -11.65 -14.33
C VAL A 362 -12.89 -13.16 -14.50
N ILE A 363 -11.78 -13.85 -14.78
CA ILE A 363 -11.81 -15.27 -15.15
C ILE A 363 -11.74 -16.16 -13.91
N ASP A 364 -12.66 -17.12 -13.80
CA ASP A 364 -12.50 -18.28 -12.92
C ASP A 364 -11.63 -19.31 -13.63
N ARG A 365 -10.40 -19.45 -13.14
CA ARG A 365 -9.42 -20.36 -13.72
C ARG A 365 -9.82 -21.84 -13.57
N ASN A 366 -10.58 -22.25 -12.56
CA ASN A 366 -11.03 -23.65 -12.46
C ASN A 366 -12.02 -24.00 -13.58
N VAL A 367 -12.92 -23.07 -13.90
CA VAL A 367 -13.86 -23.22 -15.02
C VAL A 367 -13.14 -23.17 -16.36
N ALA A 368 -12.12 -22.32 -16.49
CA ALA A 368 -11.35 -22.20 -17.71
C ALA A 368 -10.37 -23.37 -17.93
N GLU A 369 -9.75 -23.92 -16.88
CA GLU A 369 -8.93 -25.14 -16.94
C GLU A 369 -9.78 -26.38 -17.26
N ALA A 370 -11.03 -26.46 -16.79
CA ALA A 370 -11.95 -27.55 -17.17
C ALA A 370 -12.28 -27.59 -18.67
N LYS A 371 -12.02 -26.49 -19.40
CA LYS A 371 -12.18 -26.38 -20.86
C LYS A 371 -10.86 -26.59 -21.63
N VAL A 372 -9.74 -26.80 -20.94
CA VAL A 372 -8.44 -27.05 -21.56
C VAL A 372 -8.35 -28.53 -21.97
N SER A 373 -8.51 -28.82 -23.26
CA SER A 373 -8.15 -30.11 -23.82
C SER A 373 -6.63 -30.26 -23.83
N ALA A 374 -6.08 -31.38 -23.34
CA ALA A 374 -4.67 -31.69 -23.54
C ALA A 374 -4.38 -31.76 -25.05
N PRO A 375 -3.48 -30.90 -25.60
CA PRO A 375 -3.22 -30.90 -27.03
C PRO A 375 -2.58 -32.23 -27.44
N ASN A 376 -3.02 -32.78 -28.57
CA ASN A 376 -2.51 -34.03 -29.14
C ASN A 376 -1.12 -33.83 -29.78
N THR A 377 -0.11 -33.57 -28.94
CA THR A 377 1.28 -33.39 -29.35
C THR A 377 2.05 -34.71 -29.26
N GLY A 378 3.10 -34.88 -30.07
CA GLY A 378 3.98 -36.06 -29.98
C GLY A 378 4.59 -36.28 -28.58
N ALA A 379 4.82 -35.20 -27.83
CA ALA A 379 5.27 -35.26 -26.44
C ALA A 379 4.18 -35.80 -25.49
N ASN A 380 2.92 -35.37 -25.64
CA ASN A 380 1.81 -35.91 -24.85
C ASN A 380 1.46 -37.35 -25.24
N GLN A 381 1.62 -37.72 -26.51
CA GLN A 381 1.51 -39.11 -26.97
C GLN A 381 2.59 -39.98 -26.32
N LEU A 382 3.85 -39.54 -26.33
CA LEU A 382 4.96 -40.25 -25.68
C LEU A 382 4.74 -40.38 -24.16
N ARG A 383 4.27 -39.32 -23.49
CA ARG A 383 3.93 -39.38 -22.06
C ARG A 383 2.80 -40.38 -21.79
N SER A 384 1.76 -40.39 -22.61
CA SER A 384 0.67 -41.36 -22.49
C SER A 384 1.13 -42.80 -22.71
N ILE A 385 2.03 -43.05 -23.68
CA ILE A 385 2.65 -44.38 -23.92
C ILE A 385 3.49 -44.82 -22.73
N LEU A 386 4.16 -43.87 -22.06
CA LEU A 386 5.01 -44.13 -20.88
C LEU A 386 4.23 -44.14 -19.55
N GLY A 387 2.89 -44.05 -19.57
CA GLY A 387 2.06 -44.02 -18.36
C GLY A 387 2.22 -42.74 -17.51
N LEU A 388 2.73 -41.66 -18.11
CA LEU A 388 2.94 -40.37 -17.47
C LEU A 388 1.77 -39.42 -17.76
N ASN A 389 1.45 -38.55 -16.79
CA ASN A 389 0.42 -37.52 -16.96
C ASN A 389 0.73 -36.60 -18.15
N VAL A 390 -0.25 -36.40 -19.04
CA VAL A 390 -0.18 -35.45 -20.17
C VAL A 390 -0.13 -34.00 -19.66
N GLN A 391 0.52 -33.12 -20.42
CA GLN A 391 0.61 -31.70 -20.13
C GLN A 391 -0.49 -30.93 -20.87
N GLY A 392 -1.29 -30.14 -20.15
CA GLY A 392 -2.27 -29.24 -20.74
C GLY A 392 -1.61 -28.06 -21.47
N SER A 393 -2.36 -27.39 -22.35
CA SER A 393 -1.93 -26.11 -22.92
C SER A 393 -2.07 -24.97 -21.89
N SER A 394 -1.29 -23.90 -22.07
CA SER A 394 -1.48 -22.64 -21.36
C SER A 394 -2.91 -22.14 -21.55
N LEU A 395 -3.54 -21.59 -20.50
CA LEU A 395 -4.83 -20.91 -20.64
C LEU A 395 -4.72 -19.76 -21.65
N ALA A 396 -5.61 -19.75 -22.64
CA ALA A 396 -5.77 -18.65 -23.59
C ALA A 396 -6.76 -17.56 -23.13
N ALA A 397 -7.29 -17.69 -21.90
CA ALA A 397 -8.24 -16.72 -21.37
C ALA A 397 -7.50 -15.49 -20.83
N ASP A 398 -7.81 -14.34 -21.41
CA ASP A 398 -7.24 -13.04 -21.05
C ASP A 398 -8.37 -12.00 -20.98
N SER A 399 -8.07 -10.82 -20.45
CA SER A 399 -8.98 -9.68 -20.43
C SER A 399 -8.32 -8.50 -21.14
N GLU A 400 -9.01 -7.92 -22.13
CA GLU A 400 -8.56 -6.72 -22.85
C GLU A 400 -8.50 -5.48 -21.93
N VAL A 401 -9.16 -5.55 -20.77
CA VAL A 401 -9.10 -4.53 -19.73
C VAL A 401 -8.56 -5.18 -18.45
N TRP A 402 -7.50 -4.62 -17.88
CA TRP A 402 -6.98 -5.04 -16.57
C TRP A 402 -6.19 -3.92 -15.92
N LEU A 403 -6.63 -3.46 -14.74
CA LEU A 403 -6.19 -2.22 -14.12
C LEU A 403 -6.24 -1.02 -15.10
N PRO A 404 -7.41 -0.64 -15.62
CA PRO A 404 -7.53 0.54 -16.50
C PRO A 404 -7.13 1.79 -15.73
N ARG A 405 -6.40 2.71 -16.38
CA ARG A 405 -5.94 3.96 -15.76
C ARG A 405 -7.12 4.76 -15.20
N MET A 406 -7.11 4.99 -13.90
CA MET A 406 -8.00 5.92 -13.21
C MET A 406 -7.33 7.30 -13.09
N SER A 407 -8.08 8.36 -13.38
CA SER A 407 -7.62 9.73 -13.13
C SER A 407 -7.63 10.04 -11.63
N LEU A 408 -6.82 11.01 -11.21
CA LEU A 408 -6.87 11.48 -9.82
C LEU A 408 -8.22 12.10 -9.46
N GLU A 409 -8.87 12.77 -10.42
CA GLU A 409 -10.20 13.35 -10.23
C GLU A 409 -11.26 12.28 -9.94
N ASP A 410 -11.29 11.21 -10.74
CA ASP A 410 -12.19 10.06 -10.51
C ASP A 410 -11.92 9.40 -9.15
N ALA A 411 -10.66 9.26 -8.77
CA ALA A 411 -10.32 8.68 -7.48
C ALA A 411 -10.82 9.57 -6.32
N LEU A 412 -10.61 10.89 -6.42
CA LEU A 412 -11.06 11.84 -5.40
C LEU A 412 -12.59 11.92 -5.31
N SER A 413 -13.33 11.74 -6.41
CA SER A 413 -14.80 11.73 -6.38
C SER A 413 -15.39 10.46 -5.73
N VAL A 414 -14.62 9.37 -5.68
CA VAL A 414 -14.98 8.13 -4.97
C VAL A 414 -14.73 8.25 -3.47
N ILE A 415 -13.63 8.89 -3.09
CA ILE A 415 -13.17 9.02 -1.71
C ILE A 415 -14.09 9.96 -0.93
N GLY A 416 -14.65 9.47 0.17
CA GLY A 416 -15.45 10.30 1.07
C GLY A 416 -16.20 9.48 2.10
N ARG A 417 -17.00 10.20 2.91
CA ARG A 417 -17.86 9.61 3.93
C ARG A 417 -19.11 9.02 3.30
N TYR A 418 -19.44 7.79 3.69
CA TYR A 418 -20.70 7.15 3.34
C TYR A 418 -21.60 7.06 4.59
N GLY A 419 -22.82 7.59 4.47
CA GLY A 419 -23.80 7.64 5.56
C GLY A 419 -23.30 8.35 6.82
N ASP A 420 -22.48 9.40 6.65
CA ASP A 420 -21.77 10.16 7.71
C ASP A 420 -20.91 9.32 8.67
N LYS A 421 -20.72 8.02 8.40
CA LYS A 421 -20.15 7.05 9.35
C LYS A 421 -18.94 6.28 8.84
N PHE A 422 -18.90 5.94 7.55
CA PHE A 422 -17.89 5.04 7.00
C PHE A 422 -16.93 5.75 6.06
N GLY A 423 -15.68 5.28 6.07
CA GLY A 423 -14.64 5.71 5.16
C GLY A 423 -13.99 7.04 5.54
N PRO A 424 -13.07 7.49 4.66
CA PRO A 424 -12.25 8.65 4.93
C PRO A 424 -13.04 9.95 4.94
N PHE A 425 -12.64 10.87 5.83
CA PHE A 425 -13.04 12.27 5.82
C PHE A 425 -12.02 13.10 5.05
N ILE A 426 -12.50 14.12 4.34
CA ILE A 426 -11.62 15.10 3.71
C ILE A 426 -10.92 15.88 4.83
N PRO A 427 -9.57 15.90 4.88
CA PRO A 427 -8.84 16.67 5.88
C PRO A 427 -9.21 18.15 5.80
N ALA A 428 -9.48 18.77 6.95
CA ALA A 428 -9.76 20.20 7.01
C ALA A 428 -8.49 21.00 6.65
N PRO A 429 -8.63 22.13 5.94
CA PRO A 429 -7.52 23.04 5.73
C PRO A 429 -6.94 23.54 7.07
N SER A 430 -5.61 23.67 7.14
CA SER A 430 -4.92 24.19 8.33
C SER A 430 -3.89 25.25 7.97
N LYS A 431 -3.59 26.15 8.91
CA LYS A 431 -2.50 27.14 8.78
C LYS A 431 -1.35 26.75 9.71
N ARG A 432 -0.12 27.09 9.32
CA ARG A 432 1.07 26.83 10.15
C ARG A 432 1.21 27.84 11.28
#